data_AF-A0AAW6KNP0-F1
#
_entry.id   AF-A0AAW6KNP0-F1
#
_cell.length_a   1.000
_cell.length_b   1.000
_cell.length_c   1.000
_cell.angle_alpha   90.00
_cell.angle_beta   90.00
_cell.angle_gamma   90.00
#
_symmetry.space_group_name_H-M   'P 1'
#
loop_
_entity.id
_entity.type
_entity.pdbx_description
1 polymer ?
#
loop_
_entity_poly.entity_id
_entity_poly.type
_entity_poly.pdbx_seq_one_letter_code
_entity_poly.pdbx_strand_id
1 'polypeptide(L)' 'HIARSLADISAIFSRRQIAILSVLVYPGDEDDSKILVFRVQTMNPASIIKDVKSKGYQVLWPAVQRDLP' A
#
# COMPACT_ATOMS: atom_id res chain seq x y z
N HIS A 1 9.21 -12.30 -6.29
CA HIS A 1 8.12 -11.99 -5.33
C HIS A 1 7.45 -10.63 -5.56
N ILE A 2 8.21 -9.55 -5.78
CA ILE A 2 7.69 -8.18 -5.95
C ILE A 2 6.61 -8.04 -7.03
N ALA A 3 6.78 -8.66 -8.21
CA ALA A 3 5.82 -8.58 -9.31
C ALA A 3 4.42 -9.08 -8.92
N ARG A 4 4.35 -10.12 -8.07
CA ARG A 4 3.09 -10.66 -7.54
C ARG A 4 2.45 -9.67 -6.56
N SER A 5 3.21 -9.16 -5.61
CA SER A 5 2.73 -8.17 -4.65
C SER A 5 2.23 -6.89 -5.34
N LEU A 6 2.96 -6.44 -6.37
CA LEU A 6 2.55 -5.30 -7.19
C LEU A 6 1.22 -5.56 -7.91
N ALA A 7 1.07 -6.72 -8.56
CA ALA A 7 -0.17 -7.08 -9.26
C ALA A 7 -1.35 -7.20 -8.29
N ASP A 8 -1.14 -7.83 -7.13
CA ASP A 8 -2.17 -8.05 -6.11
C ASP A 8 -2.71 -6.74 -5.53
N ILE A 9 -1.84 -5.78 -5.28
CA ILE A 9 -2.20 -4.46 -4.76
C ILE A 9 -2.78 -3.58 -5.88
N SER A 10 -2.20 -3.62 -7.09
CA SER A 10 -2.74 -2.92 -8.27
C SER A 10 -4.18 -3.33 -8.59
N ALA A 11 -4.52 -4.61 -8.41
CA ALA A 11 -5.88 -5.11 -8.59
C ALA A 11 -6.89 -4.49 -7.60
N ILE A 12 -6.47 -4.15 -6.38
CA ILE A 12 -7.33 -3.46 -5.41
C ILE A 12 -7.68 -2.06 -5.93
N PHE A 13 -6.67 -1.31 -6.39
CA PHE A 13 -6.88 0.04 -6.93
C PHE A 13 -7.76 0.01 -8.18
N SER A 14 -7.53 -0.95 -9.09
CA SER A 14 -8.32 -1.12 -10.30
C SER A 14 -9.80 -1.40 -10.00
N ARG A 15 -10.11 -2.32 -9.07
CA ARG A 15 -11.49 -2.64 -8.65
C ARG A 15 -12.21 -1.45 -8.03
N ARG A 16 -11.47 -0.56 -7.38
CA ARG A 16 -12.00 0.67 -6.75
C ARG A 16 -12.00 1.88 -7.69
N GLN A 17 -11.59 1.71 -8.95
CA GLN A 17 -11.41 2.77 -9.95
C GLN A 17 -10.52 3.92 -9.46
N ILE A 18 -9.45 3.57 -8.74
CA ILE A 18 -8.50 4.54 -8.20
C ILE A 18 -7.31 4.69 -9.15
N ALA A 19 -7.02 5.93 -9.54
CA ALA A 19 -5.86 6.24 -10.37
C ALA A 19 -4.56 6.13 -9.56
N ILE A 20 -3.61 5.35 -10.08
CA ILE A 20 -2.24 5.28 -9.55
C ILE A 20 -1.41 6.35 -10.24
N LEU A 21 -0.87 7.27 -9.44
CA LEU A 21 -0.02 8.36 -9.92
C LEU A 21 1.42 7.88 -10.13
N SER A 22 1.92 7.03 -9.23
CA SER A 22 3.25 6.42 -9.34
C SER A 22 3.43 5.31 -8.31
N VAL A 23 4.38 4.41 -8.58
CA VAL A 23 4.83 3.38 -7.64
C VAL A 23 6.33 3.53 -7.41
N LEU A 24 6.77 3.50 -6.16
CA LEU A 24 8.18 3.52 -5.77
C LEU A 24 8.52 2.23 -5.03
N VAL A 25 9.74 1.73 -5.22
CA VAL A 25 10.23 0.51 -4.57
C VAL A 25 11.50 0.87 -3.81
N TYR A 26 11.52 0.56 -2.53
CA TYR A 26 12.69 0.75 -1.67
C TYR A 26 13.11 -0.59 -1.06
N PRO A 27 14.42 -0.80 -0.78
CA PRO A 27 14.83 -1.88 0.11
C PRO A 27 14.21 -1.64 1.50
N GLY A 28 13.72 -2.70 2.14
CA GLY A 28 13.32 -2.64 3.54
C GLY A 28 14.51 -2.94 4.47
N ASP A 29 14.28 -2.85 5.77
CA ASP A 29 15.33 -2.99 6.79
C ASP A 29 15.79 -4.44 6.99
N GLU A 30 14.94 -5.43 6.66
CA GLU A 30 15.30 -6.86 6.71
C GLU A 30 15.88 -7.31 5.37
N ASP A 31 16.81 -8.28 5.43
CA ASP A 31 17.39 -8.89 4.23
C ASP A 31 16.29 -9.40 3.29
N ASP A 32 16.40 -9.01 2.02
CA ASP A 32 15.46 -9.27 0.93
C ASP A 32 14.05 -8.62 1.03
N SER A 33 13.73 -7.91 2.12
CA SER A 33 12.48 -7.16 2.22
C SER A 33 12.43 -5.95 1.27
N LYS A 34 11.22 -5.55 0.86
CA LYS A 34 10.98 -4.42 -0.05
C LYS A 34 9.75 -3.63 0.38
N ILE A 35 9.86 -2.31 0.36
CA ILE A 35 8.77 -1.39 0.65
C ILE A 35 8.21 -0.88 -0.68
N LEU A 36 6.90 -1.08 -0.90
CA LEU A 36 6.18 -0.54 -2.05
C LEU A 36 5.38 0.70 -1.62
N VAL A 37 5.67 1.84 -2.25
CA VAL A 37 4.94 3.09 -2.01
C VAL A 37 4.06 3.39 -3.22
N PHE A 38 2.75 3.34 -3.01
CA PHE A 38 1.76 3.70 -4.02
C PHE A 38 1.27 5.11 -3.78
N ARG A 39 1.51 6.01 -4.73
CA ARG A 39 0.84 7.31 -4.77
C ARG A 39 -0.41 7.17 -5.61
N VAL A 40 -1.56 7.46 -5.02
CA VAL A 40 -2.86 7.31 -5.67
C VAL A 40 -3.71 8.55 -5.47
N GLN A 41 -4.59 8.83 -6.42
CA GLN A 41 -5.55 9.93 -6.29
C GLN A 41 -6.75 9.44 -5.47
N THR A 42 -6.82 9.83 -4.20
CA THR A 42 -7.94 9.48 -3.31
C THR A 42 -8.20 10.58 -2.29
N MET A 43 -9.48 10.81 -2.00
CA MET A 43 -9.91 11.69 -0.91
C MET A 43 -9.80 11.01 0.46
N ASN A 44 -9.96 9.68 0.51
CA ASN A 44 -9.93 8.93 1.76
C ASN A 44 -9.19 7.59 1.57
N PRO A 45 -7.95 7.44 2.09
CA PRO A 45 -7.18 6.22 1.95
C PRO A 45 -7.61 5.10 2.92
N ALA A 46 -8.45 5.36 3.93
CA ALA A 46 -8.76 4.40 4.99
C ALA A 46 -9.36 3.08 4.47
N SER A 47 -10.26 3.18 3.48
CA SER A 47 -10.89 2.00 2.87
C SER A 47 -9.90 1.12 2.11
N ILE A 48 -8.92 1.73 1.44
CA ILE A 48 -7.84 1.04 0.72
C ILE A 48 -6.91 0.35 1.72
N ILE A 49 -6.53 1.05 2.79
CA ILE A 49 -5.65 0.50 3.83
C ILE A 49 -6.26 -0.75 4.44
N LYS A 50 -7.57 -0.76 4.68
CA LYS A 50 -8.29 -1.94 5.20
C LYS A 50 -8.18 -3.13 4.24
N ASP A 51 -8.40 -2.92 2.95
CA ASP A 51 -8.29 -3.99 1.95
C ASP A 51 -6.87 -4.55 1.86
N VAL A 52 -5.87 -3.67 1.83
CA VAL A 52 -4.45 -4.06 1.78
C VAL A 52 -4.07 -4.88 3.01
N LYS A 53 -4.47 -4.42 4.22
CA LYS A 53 -4.26 -5.17 5.47
C LYS A 53 -5.00 -6.51 5.48
N SER A 54 -6.22 -6.58 4.94
CA SER A 54 -7.00 -7.83 4.87
C SER A 54 -6.35 -8.90 4.00
N LYS A 55 -5.48 -8.51 3.06
CA LYS A 55 -4.64 -9.42 2.27
C LYS A 55 -3.34 -9.85 2.97
N GLY A 56 -3.11 -9.43 4.21
CA GLY A 56 -1.91 -9.78 4.99
C GLY A 56 -0.70 -8.88 4.76
N TYR A 57 -0.84 -7.77 4.03
CA TYR A 57 0.26 -6.82 3.84
C TYR A 57 0.38 -5.85 5.02
N GLN A 58 1.61 -5.60 5.46
CA GLN A 58 1.91 -4.54 6.41
C GLN A 58 1.83 -3.18 5.71
N VAL A 59 1.05 -2.25 6.28
CA VAL A 59 0.94 -0.87 5.81
C VAL A 59 1.69 0.02 6.79
N LEU A 60 2.79 0.64 6.32
CA LEU A 60 3.62 1.54 7.11
C LEU A 60 3.02 2.95 7.22
N TRP A 61 2.44 3.45 6.14
CA TRP A 61 1.85 4.79 6.06
C TRP A 61 0.56 4.83 5.21
N PRO A 62 -0.42 5.71 5.49
CA PRO A 62 -0.49 6.61 6.64
C PRO A 62 -0.62 5.81 7.93
N ALA A 63 0.33 6.07 8.83
CA ALA A 63 0.20 5.62 10.21
C ALA A 63 -1.09 6.23 10.73
N VAL A 64 -1.86 5.48 11.52
CA VAL A 64 -2.98 6.07 12.25
C VAL A 64 -2.34 7.01 13.27
N GLN A 65 -2.04 8.23 12.86
CA GLN A 65 -1.51 9.28 13.72
C GLN A 65 -2.70 9.90 14.46
N ARG A 66 -3.38 9.07 15.24
CA ARG A 66 -4.33 9.44 16.28
C ARG A 66 -4.08 8.43 17.40
N ASP A 67 -3.67 8.94 18.55
CA ASP A 67 -3.26 8.23 19.76
C ASP A 67 -1.77 7.90 19.86
N LEU A 68 -0.94 8.95 19.75
CA LEU A 68 0.18 9.08 20.69
C LEU A 68 -0.41 9.57 22.01
N PRO A 69 -0.12 8.95 23.16
CA PRO A 69 -0.57 9.44 24.47
C PRO A 69 -0.03 10.84 24.78
#